data_AF-A0A6S7LRB5-F1
#
_entry.id   AF-A0A6S7LRB5-F1
#
_cell.length_a   1.000
_cell.length_b   1.000
_cell.length_c   1.000
_cell.angle_alpha   90.00
_cell.angle_beta   90.00
_cell.angle_gamma   90.00
#
_symmetry.space_group_name_H-M   'P 1'
#
loop_
_entity.id
_entity.type
_entity.pdbx_description
1 polymer ?
#
loop_
_entity_poly.entity_id
_entity_poly.type
_entity_poly.pdbx_seq_one_letter_code
_entity_poly.pdbx_strand_id
1 'polypeptide(L)'
;ASTKDPPFGLSDHNTVSITPGNRKKSYNAKRAVTVRDMRPSSRQVLGRFLSNIDWLVLENVEDINEKYAFFSNIIIMGMDIIMPAKTIKLHINDAPWMTGHLKHVIKCRQKALKDNCPTQFKFYRNQVNRRRKRV
;
A
#
# COMPACT_ATOMS: atom_id res chain seq x y z
N ALA A 1 -1.73 -1.83 37.00
CA ALA A 1 -1.57 -2.59 38.25
C ALA A 1 -2.81 -3.44 38.42
N SER A 2 -2.67 -4.69 38.87
CA SER A 2 -3.80 -5.59 39.12
C SER A 2 -4.41 -5.24 40.47
N THR A 3 -5.64 -4.72 40.49
CA THR A 3 -6.39 -4.51 41.73
C THR A 3 -7.24 -5.75 42.03
N LYS A 4 -7.23 -6.21 43.28
CA LYS A 4 -8.15 -7.26 43.73
C LYS A 4 -9.50 -6.61 43.98
N ASP A 5 -10.50 -7.03 43.23
CA ASP A 5 -11.85 -6.51 43.28
C ASP A 5 -12.79 -7.53 43.94
N PRO A 6 -13.93 -7.08 44.52
CA PRO A 6 -14.88 -7.98 45.15
C PRO A 6 -15.37 -9.06 44.18
N PRO A 7 -15.88 -10.19 44.71
CA PRO A 7 -16.36 -11.28 43.88
C PRO A 7 -17.48 -10.84 42.95
N PHE A 8 -17.46 -11.33 41.71
CA PHE A 8 -18.54 -11.07 40.77
C PHE A 8 -19.75 -11.94 41.10
N GLY A 9 -20.87 -11.32 41.49
CA GLY A 9 -22.09 -12.04 41.83
C GLY A 9 -21.97 -12.82 43.15
N LEU A 10 -22.38 -14.10 43.15
CA LEU A 10 -22.39 -14.99 44.32
C LEU A 10 -21.15 -15.91 44.41
N SER A 11 -20.12 -15.67 43.59
CA SER A 11 -18.89 -16.47 43.63
C SER A 11 -18.07 -16.16 44.88
N ASP A 12 -17.32 -17.14 45.36
CA ASP A 12 -16.33 -17.01 46.43
C ASP A 12 -14.93 -16.66 45.90
N HIS A 13 -14.77 -16.54 44.58
CA HIS A 13 -13.51 -16.19 43.94
C HIS A 13 -13.34 -14.67 43.78
N ASN A 14 -12.16 -14.15 44.15
CA ASN A 14 -11.81 -12.75 43.95
C ASN A 14 -11.65 -12.43 42.46
N THR A 15 -12.22 -11.31 42.03
CA THR A 15 -12.09 -10.83 40.65
C THR A 15 -10.78 -10.08 40.49
N VAL A 16 -10.09 -10.34 39.37
CA VAL A 16 -8.91 -9.57 38.98
C VAL A 16 -9.28 -8.71 37.78
N SER A 17 -9.36 -7.39 37.97
CA SER A 17 -9.52 -6.49 36.84
C SER A 17 -8.16 -6.10 36.27
N ILE A 18 -8.05 -6.24 34.95
CA ILE A 18 -6.89 -5.80 34.19
C ILE A 18 -7.34 -4.64 33.32
N THR A 19 -6.99 -3.43 33.74
CA THR A 19 -7.15 -2.25 32.89
C THR A 19 -5.89 -2.05 32.06
N PRO A 20 -6.01 -1.65 30.78
CA PRO A 20 -4.86 -1.28 29.99
C PRO A 20 -4.21 -0.05 30.64
N GLY A 21 -2.94 -0.17 31.04
CA GLY A 21 -2.16 0.96 31.54
C GLY A 21 -2.09 2.09 30.50
N ASN A 22 -1.73 3.30 30.94
CA ASN A 22 -1.61 4.49 30.10
C ASN A 22 -0.81 4.18 28.82
N ARG A 23 -1.51 3.95 27.71
CA ARG A 23 -0.86 3.77 26.41
C ARG A 23 -0.35 5.13 25.98
N LYS A 24 0.98 5.26 25.83
CA LYS A 24 1.55 6.40 25.10
C LYS A 24 0.81 6.49 23.77
N LYS A 25 0.21 7.64 23.47
CA LYS A 25 -0.45 7.86 22.18
C LYS A 25 0.57 7.57 21.09
N SER A 26 0.34 6.52 20.30
CA SER A 26 1.15 6.28 19.12
C SER A 26 0.91 7.45 18.18
N TYR A 27 1.97 8.23 17.92
CA TYR A 27 1.92 9.23 16.87
C TYR A 27 1.66 8.48 15.56
N ASN A 28 0.54 8.79 14.91
CA ASN A 28 0.17 8.26 13.59
C ASN A 28 1.06 8.91 12.52
N ALA A 29 2.36 8.73 12.63
CA ALA A 29 3.32 9.29 11.73
C ALA A 29 3.19 8.58 10.37
N LYS A 30 2.87 9.36 9.35
CA LYS A 30 2.72 8.89 7.98
C LYS A 30 3.86 9.46 7.15
N ARG A 31 4.47 8.63 6.32
CA ARG A 31 5.44 9.04 5.31
C ARG A 31 4.77 9.08 3.93
N ALA A 32 4.96 10.15 3.19
CA ALA A 32 4.59 10.23 1.79
C ALA A 32 5.71 9.61 0.93
N VAL A 33 5.34 8.76 -0.01
CA VAL A 33 6.27 8.17 -0.98
C VAL A 33 5.68 8.32 -2.37
N THR A 34 6.48 8.80 -3.31
CA THR A 34 6.11 8.87 -4.74
C THR A 34 6.43 7.55 -5.40
N VAL A 35 5.45 6.94 -6.07
CA VAL A 35 5.59 5.64 -6.74
C VAL A 35 5.00 5.71 -8.15
N ARG A 36 5.51 4.88 -9.05
CA ARG A 36 4.93 4.61 -10.39
C ARG A 36 4.49 3.14 -10.48
N ASP A 37 3.59 2.84 -11.41
CA ASP A 37 3.15 1.46 -11.61
C ASP A 37 4.19 0.63 -12.38
N MET A 38 5.09 -0.02 -11.66
CA MET A 38 6.20 -0.79 -12.25
C MET A 38 5.84 -2.24 -12.61
N ARG A 39 4.54 -2.56 -12.72
CA ARG A 39 4.09 -3.91 -13.11
C ARG A 39 4.60 -4.28 -14.51
N PRO A 40 4.84 -5.58 -14.78
CA PRO A 40 5.28 -6.03 -16.10
C PRO A 40 4.38 -5.55 -17.24
N SER A 41 3.05 -5.51 -17.01
CA SER A 41 2.09 -4.98 -17.99
C SER A 41 2.37 -3.53 -18.37
N SER A 42 2.57 -2.66 -17.38
CA SER A 42 2.73 -1.22 -17.57
C SER A 42 4.10 -0.91 -18.17
N ARG A 43 5.14 -1.65 -17.76
CA ARG A 43 6.47 -1.62 -18.39
C ARG A 43 6.44 -2.05 -19.86
N GLN A 44 5.65 -3.07 -20.20
CA GLN A 44 5.50 -3.52 -21.59
C GLN A 44 4.82 -2.47 -22.45
N VAL A 45 3.81 -1.78 -21.93
CA VAL A 45 3.14 -0.67 -22.65
C VAL A 45 4.13 0.48 -22.89
N LEU A 46 4.94 0.86 -21.88
CA LEU A 46 6.00 1.85 -22.08
C LEU A 46 7.02 1.40 -23.13
N GLY A 47 7.43 0.13 -23.10
CA GLY A 47 8.34 -0.43 -24.09
C GLY A 47 7.79 -0.29 -25.52
N ARG A 48 6.53 -0.66 -25.74
CA ARG A 48 5.87 -0.49 -27.04
C ARG A 48 5.78 0.97 -27.47
N PHE A 49 5.47 1.87 -26.54
CA PHE A 49 5.45 3.31 -26.81
C PHE A 49 6.82 3.78 -27.31
N LEU A 50 7.91 3.49 -26.59
CA LEU A 50 9.25 3.91 -26.98
C LEU A 50 9.74 3.25 -28.28
N SER A 51 9.34 1.99 -28.54
CA SER A 51 9.68 1.29 -29.79
C SER A 51 8.96 1.86 -31.02
N ASN A 52 7.82 2.53 -30.84
CA ASN A 52 7.05 3.11 -31.94
C ASN A 52 7.50 4.54 -32.29
N ILE A 53 8.46 5.09 -31.56
CA ILE A 53 8.98 6.44 -31.81
C ILE A 53 10.05 6.34 -32.90
N ASP A 54 9.90 7.15 -33.94
CA ASP A 54 10.95 7.35 -34.92
C ASP A 54 12.03 8.27 -34.32
N TRP A 55 13.17 7.69 -33.99
CA TRP A 55 14.29 8.40 -33.37
C TRP A 55 15.11 9.22 -34.36
N LEU A 56 14.88 9.09 -35.67
CA LEU A 56 15.52 9.92 -36.70
C LEU A 56 15.21 11.41 -36.50
N VAL A 57 14.12 11.76 -35.80
CA VAL A 57 13.81 13.13 -35.39
C VAL A 57 14.95 13.80 -34.61
N LEU A 58 15.78 13.02 -33.91
CA LEU A 58 16.93 13.54 -33.19
C LEU A 58 18.08 13.92 -34.14
N GLU A 59 18.23 13.28 -35.30
CA GLU A 59 19.36 13.54 -36.20
C GLU A 59 19.41 14.98 -36.70
N ASN A 60 18.24 15.62 -36.83
CA ASN A 60 18.09 16.99 -37.32
C ASN A 60 18.35 18.07 -36.26
N VAL A 61 18.64 17.70 -35.02
CA VAL A 61 18.94 18.65 -33.93
C VAL A 61 20.44 18.85 -33.82
N GLU A 62 20.91 20.07 -34.12
CA GLU A 62 22.33 20.43 -34.13
C GLU A 62 22.90 20.60 -32.71
N ASP A 63 22.15 21.22 -31.79
CA ASP A 63 22.60 21.42 -30.42
C ASP A 63 22.42 20.15 -29.56
N ILE A 64 23.49 19.77 -28.87
CA ILE A 64 23.50 18.55 -28.05
C ILE A 64 22.59 18.67 -26.82
N ASN A 65 22.43 19.87 -26.25
CA ASN A 65 21.57 20.08 -25.09
C ASN A 65 20.10 20.02 -25.50
N GLU A 66 19.75 20.60 -26.65
CA GLU A 66 18.41 20.48 -27.24
C GLU A 66 18.07 19.02 -27.56
N LYS A 67 19.02 18.28 -28.13
CA LYS A 67 18.86 16.84 -28.40
C LYS A 67 18.58 16.05 -27.12
N TYR A 68 19.36 16.31 -26.06
CA TYR A 68 19.15 15.69 -24.75
C TYR A 68 17.80 16.07 -24.13
N ALA A 69 17.42 17.34 -24.20
CA ALA A 69 16.15 17.83 -23.67
C ALA A 69 14.97 17.18 -24.39
N PHE A 70 15.02 17.11 -25.73
CA PHE A 70 13.98 16.47 -26.54
C PHE A 70 13.83 14.98 -26.20
N PHE A 71 14.96 14.25 -26.17
CA PHE A 71 14.99 12.83 -25.78
C PHE A 71 14.39 12.62 -24.38
N SER A 72 14.84 13.41 -23.40
CA SER A 72 14.37 13.32 -22.02
C SER A 72 12.88 13.61 -21.90
N ASN A 73 12.39 14.63 -22.61
CA ASN A 73 10.98 15.02 -22.61
C ASN A 73 10.08 13.92 -23.15
N ILE A 74 10.50 13.23 -24.23
CA ILE A 74 9.75 12.09 -24.77
C ILE A 74 9.64 10.96 -23.73
N ILE A 75 10.74 10.62 -23.08
CA ILE A 75 10.74 9.55 -22.06
C ILE A 75 9.86 9.94 -20.88
N ILE A 76 10.01 11.16 -20.36
CA ILE A 76 9.21 11.67 -19.24
C ILE A 76 7.73 11.67 -19.61
N MET A 77 7.39 12.15 -20.80
CA MET A 77 6.01 12.16 -21.32
C MET A 77 5.44 10.74 -21.39
N GLY A 78 6.17 9.79 -21.97
CA GLY A 78 5.76 8.38 -22.02
C GLY A 78 5.56 7.80 -20.62
N MET A 79 6.47 8.11 -19.69
CA MET A 79 6.34 7.69 -18.30
C MET A 79 5.13 8.30 -17.61
N ASP A 80 4.81 9.57 -17.84
CA ASP A 80 3.69 10.27 -17.20
C ASP A 80 2.33 9.86 -17.76
N ILE A 81 2.25 9.59 -19.07
CA ILE A 81 1.03 9.08 -19.70
C ILE A 81 0.74 7.64 -19.26
N ILE A 82 1.76 6.76 -19.26
CA ILE A 82 1.55 5.31 -19.09
C ILE A 82 1.66 4.89 -17.62
N MET A 83 2.59 5.47 -16.87
CA MET A 83 2.89 5.12 -15.49
C MET A 83 2.97 6.38 -14.61
N PRO A 84 1.87 7.15 -14.50
CA PRO A 84 1.89 8.43 -13.77
C PRO A 84 2.41 8.25 -12.35
N ALA A 85 3.23 9.21 -11.92
CA ALA A 85 3.69 9.28 -10.54
C ALA A 85 2.50 9.54 -9.62
N LYS A 86 2.38 8.76 -8.56
CA LYS A 86 1.37 8.93 -7.52
C LYS A 86 1.99 8.95 -6.15
N THR A 87 1.52 9.85 -5.30
CA THR A 87 1.95 9.92 -3.91
C THR A 87 1.05 9.03 -3.05
N ILE A 88 1.66 8.07 -2.37
CA ILE A 88 0.97 7.21 -1.40
C ILE A 88 1.42 7.54 0.02
N LYS A 89 0.49 7.44 0.97
CA LYS A 89 0.78 7.61 2.40
C LYS A 89 0.97 6.24 3.04
N LEU A 90 2.14 6.01 3.63
CA LEU A 90 2.50 4.80 4.36
C LEU A 90 2.63 5.11 5.84
N HIS A 91 2.30 4.16 6.71
CA HIS A 91 2.59 4.30 8.13
C HIS A 91 4.09 4.01 8.33
N ILE A 92 4.78 4.78 9.18
CA ILE A 92 6.24 4.62 9.36
C ILE A 92 6.62 3.20 9.81
N ASN A 93 5.78 2.61 10.65
CA ASN A 93 6.00 1.25 11.16
C ASN A 93 5.40 0.15 10.26
N ASP A 94 4.95 0.47 9.04
CA ASP A 94 4.55 -0.56 8.09
C ASP A 94 5.76 -1.36 7.64
N ALA A 95 5.67 -2.69 7.77
CA ALA A 95 6.65 -3.57 7.15
C ALA A 95 6.64 -3.42 5.62
N PRO A 96 7.75 -3.65 4.90
CA PRO A 96 7.82 -3.51 3.44
C PRO A 96 6.77 -4.34 2.69
N TRP A 97 6.37 -5.48 3.25
CA TRP A 97 5.36 -6.38 2.69
C TRP A 97 3.91 -5.96 2.98
N MET A 98 3.69 -4.95 3.83
CA MET A 98 2.36 -4.41 4.18
C MET A 98 1.84 -3.42 3.13
N THR A 99 1.45 -3.93 1.98
CA THR A 99 0.91 -3.11 0.88
C THR A 99 -0.48 -2.52 1.18
N GLY A 100 -0.81 -1.39 0.55
CA GLY A 100 -2.13 -0.75 0.66
C GLY A 100 -3.28 -1.68 0.26
N HIS A 101 -3.07 -2.53 -0.75
CA HIS A 101 -4.04 -3.54 -1.15
C HIS A 101 -4.24 -4.62 -0.06
N LEU A 102 -3.15 -5.12 0.54
CA LEU A 102 -3.25 -6.09 1.65
C LEU A 102 -4.03 -5.49 2.83
N LYS A 103 -3.74 -4.25 3.20
CA LYS A 103 -4.49 -3.51 4.24
C LYS A 103 -5.97 -3.38 3.91
N HIS A 104 -6.29 -3.06 2.65
CA HIS A 104 -7.67 -2.95 2.18
C HIS A 104 -8.42 -4.28 2.37
N VAL A 105 -7.84 -5.40 1.92
CA VAL A 105 -8.46 -6.73 2.08
C VAL A 105 -8.59 -7.12 3.56
N ILE A 106 -7.61 -6.80 4.40
CA ILE A 106 -7.69 -6.99 5.86
C ILE A 106 -8.88 -6.20 6.45
N LYS A 107 -9.05 -4.94 6.04
CA LYS A 107 -10.16 -4.08 6.47
C LYS A 107 -11.51 -4.65 6.02
N CYS A 108 -11.63 -5.11 4.76
CA CYS A 108 -12.84 -5.75 4.26
C CYS A 108 -13.18 -7.03 5.03
N ARG A 109 -12.18 -7.86 5.35
CA ARG A 109 -12.37 -9.05 6.20
C ARG A 109 -12.89 -8.68 7.59
N GLN A 110 -12.30 -7.67 8.23
CA GLN A 110 -12.74 -7.20 9.55
C GLN A 110 -14.16 -6.63 9.51
N LYS A 111 -14.51 -5.88 8.47
CA LYS A 111 -15.87 -5.39 8.24
C LYS A 111 -16.85 -6.54 8.08
N ALA A 112 -16.55 -7.54 7.24
CA ALA A 112 -17.41 -8.71 7.06
C ALA A 112 -17.62 -9.52 8.35
N LEU A 113 -16.60 -9.58 9.22
CA LEU A 113 -16.74 -10.18 10.55
C LEU A 113 -17.67 -9.37 11.44
N LYS A 114 -17.51 -8.04 11.47
CA LYS A 114 -18.36 -7.13 12.25
C LYS A 114 -19.83 -7.18 11.79
N ASP A 115 -20.03 -7.22 10.48
CA ASP A 115 -21.35 -7.24 9.84
C ASP A 115 -21.95 -8.66 9.81
N ASN A 116 -21.30 -9.63 10.47
CA ASN A 116 -21.70 -11.03 10.60
C ASN A 116 -22.03 -11.71 9.25
N CYS A 117 -21.22 -11.42 8.22
CA CYS A 117 -21.37 -11.95 6.87
C CYS A 117 -20.33 -13.06 6.58
N PRO A 118 -20.65 -14.35 6.82
CA PRO A 118 -19.67 -15.43 6.79
C PRO A 118 -19.12 -15.73 5.40
N THR A 119 -19.91 -15.52 4.34
CA THR A 119 -19.49 -15.73 2.94
C THR A 119 -18.42 -14.72 2.54
N GLN A 120 -18.67 -13.44 2.76
CA GLN A 120 -17.70 -12.36 2.51
C GLN A 120 -16.46 -12.51 3.40
N PHE A 121 -16.63 -12.89 4.67
CA PHE A 121 -15.52 -13.15 5.57
C PHE A 121 -14.59 -14.24 5.03
N LYS A 122 -15.14 -15.40 4.63
CA LYS A 122 -14.35 -16.51 4.05
C LYS A 122 -13.62 -16.07 2.78
N PHE A 123 -14.29 -15.31 1.91
CA PHE A 123 -13.71 -14.75 0.70
C PHE A 123 -12.49 -13.87 0.99
N TYR A 124 -12.66 -12.83 1.83
CA TYR A 124 -11.57 -11.91 2.15
C TYR A 124 -10.46 -12.57 2.98
N ARG A 125 -10.79 -13.52 3.87
CA ARG A 125 -9.80 -14.35 4.59
C ARG A 125 -8.91 -15.12 3.62
N ASN A 126 -9.48 -15.77 2.61
CA ASN A 126 -8.73 -16.50 1.59
C ASN A 126 -7.84 -15.56 0.78
N GLN A 127 -8.34 -14.38 0.43
CA GLN A 127 -7.54 -13.35 -0.26
C GLN A 127 -6.34 -12.89 0.58
N VAL A 128 -6.54 -12.58 1.87
CA VAL A 128 -5.43 -12.24 2.78
C VAL A 128 -4.39 -13.35 2.81
N ASN A 129 -4.82 -14.61 2.98
CA ASN A 129 -3.91 -15.76 3.07
C ASN A 129 -3.08 -15.94 1.78
N ARG A 130 -3.72 -15.84 0.61
CA ARG A 130 -3.03 -15.93 -0.68
C ARG A 130 -2.02 -14.81 -0.84
N ARG A 131 -2.35 -13.58 -0.43
CA ARG A 131 -1.45 -12.44 -0.55
C ARG A 131 -0.29 -12.51 0.43
N ARG A 132 -0.52 -12.95 1.67
CA ARG A 132 0.56 -13.15 2.66
C ARG A 132 1.62 -14.13 2.17
N LYS A 133 1.22 -15.18 1.42
CA LYS A 133 2.16 -16.20 0.91
C LYS A 133 2.90 -15.79 -0.38
N ARG A 134 2.53 -14.66 -0.99
CA ARG A 134 3.12 -14.18 -2.25
C ARG A 134 4.15 -13.08 -2.04
N VAL A 135 4.30 -12.59 -0.81
CA VAL A 135 5.35 -11.65 -0.41
C VAL A 135 6.40 -12.43 0.34
#